data_AF-A0AAV0JTD2-F1
#
_entry.id   AF-A0AAV0JTD2-F1
#
_cell.length_a   1.000
_cell.length_b   1.000
_cell.length_c   1.000
_cell.angle_alpha   90.00
_cell.angle_beta   90.00
_cell.angle_gamma   90.00
#
_symmetry.space_group_name_H-M   'P 1'
#
loop_
_entity.id
_entity.type
_entity.pdbx_description
1 polymer ?
#
loop_
_entity_poly.entity_id
_entity_poly.type
_entity_poly.pdbx_seq_one_letter_code
_entity_poly.pdbx_strand_id
1 'polypeptide(L)'
;MVKIAFGSLGDSFSVGSIKAYLSEFIATLLFVFAGVGSAIAFSKLAPDAALDPAGLVAVAVAHAFALFVGVSVAANISGGHSVPTHGVAAGMSELQGLVMEIVITFGLVYTVYATAADPKKGSLGTIAPIAIGFVVGANILAAGPFSGGSMNPARSFGPAVVAGNFAGNWVYWAGPLIGGGLAGLVYGDIFIGCHTPVATSDSYA
;
A
#
# COMPACT_ATOMS: atom_id res chain seq x y z
N MET A 1 -18.98 17.61 -3.78
CA MET A 1 -19.19 17.18 -2.38
C MET A 1 -19.17 15.67 -2.35
N VAL A 2 -18.10 15.12 -1.78
CA VAL A 2 -17.93 13.68 -1.54
C VAL A 2 -19.17 13.14 -0.85
N LYS A 3 -19.83 12.17 -1.50
CA LYS A 3 -20.97 11.46 -0.93
C LYS A 3 -20.47 10.20 -0.23
N ILE A 4 -20.72 10.11 1.08
CA ILE A 4 -20.48 8.87 1.83
C ILE A 4 -21.72 8.00 1.70
N ALA A 5 -21.55 6.78 1.17
CA ALA A 5 -22.60 5.78 1.08
C ALA A 5 -22.34 4.67 2.12
N PHE A 6 -23.31 4.42 2.99
CA PHE A 6 -23.21 3.37 4.01
C PHE A 6 -23.48 1.95 3.48
N GLY A 7 -24.14 1.83 2.33
CA GLY A 7 -24.48 0.52 1.74
C GLY A 7 -25.56 -0.24 2.51
N SER A 8 -25.64 -1.56 2.30
CA SER A 8 -26.57 -2.45 2.99
C SER A 8 -25.95 -3.83 3.25
N LEU A 9 -26.41 -4.53 4.29
CA LEU A 9 -25.91 -5.87 4.61
C LEU A 9 -26.14 -6.88 3.46
N GLY A 10 -27.28 -6.79 2.77
CA GLY A 10 -27.59 -7.69 1.64
C GLY A 10 -26.58 -7.55 0.50
N ASP A 11 -26.18 -6.31 0.18
CA ASP A 11 -25.14 -6.03 -0.81
C ASP A 11 -23.76 -6.52 -0.35
N SER A 12 -23.41 -6.28 0.91
CA SER A 12 -22.13 -6.71 1.50
C SER A 12 -21.95 -8.23 1.58
N PHE A 13 -23.04 -9.01 1.62
CA PHE A 13 -23.01 -10.48 1.61
C PHE A 13 -23.37 -11.10 0.25
N SER A 14 -23.45 -10.29 -0.81
CA SER A 14 -23.67 -10.81 -2.16
C SER A 14 -22.47 -11.63 -2.64
N VAL A 15 -22.70 -12.49 -3.64
CA VAL A 15 -21.62 -13.27 -4.29
C VAL A 15 -20.56 -12.36 -4.90
N GLY A 16 -20.97 -11.20 -5.43
CA GLY A 16 -20.05 -10.18 -5.96
C GLY A 16 -19.12 -9.65 -4.88
N SER A 17 -19.67 -9.27 -3.72
CA SER A 17 -18.91 -8.77 -2.58
C SER A 17 -17.98 -9.84 -1.99
N ILE A 18 -18.43 -11.09 -1.86
CA ILE A 18 -17.58 -12.20 -1.39
C ILE A 18 -16.39 -12.42 -2.33
N LYS A 19 -16.61 -12.38 -3.65
CA LYS A 19 -15.53 -12.47 -4.63
C LYS A 19 -14.55 -11.31 -4.48
N ALA A 20 -15.05 -10.09 -4.28
CA ALA A 20 -14.20 -8.92 -4.04
C ALA A 20 -13.34 -9.08 -2.78
N TYR A 21 -13.91 -9.53 -1.65
CA TYR A 21 -13.15 -9.77 -0.42
C TYR A 21 -12.05 -10.82 -0.61
N LEU A 22 -12.35 -11.91 -1.31
CA LEU A 22 -11.37 -12.94 -1.60
C LEU A 22 -10.25 -12.41 -2.51
N SER A 23 -10.60 -11.63 -3.53
CA SER A 23 -9.63 -10.98 -4.40
C SER A 23 -8.72 -10.01 -3.63
N GLU A 24 -9.28 -9.17 -2.76
CA GLU A 24 -8.52 -8.25 -1.91
C GLU A 24 -7.62 -9.00 -0.92
N PHE A 25 -8.11 -10.10 -0.32
CA PHE A 25 -7.32 -10.94 0.56
C PHE A 25 -6.10 -11.53 -0.17
N ILE A 26 -6.31 -12.13 -1.34
CA ILE A 26 -5.23 -12.72 -2.14
C ILE A 26 -4.25 -11.64 -2.59
N ALA A 27 -4.76 -10.51 -3.12
CA ALA A 27 -3.92 -9.42 -3.59
C ALA A 27 -3.07 -8.82 -2.45
N THR A 28 -3.67 -8.56 -1.29
CA THR A 28 -2.97 -8.03 -0.11
C THR A 28 -1.93 -9.04 0.41
N LEU A 29 -2.30 -10.33 0.47
CA LEU A 29 -1.38 -11.38 0.91
C LEU A 29 -0.15 -11.46 0.00
N LEU A 30 -0.36 -11.47 -1.32
CA LEU A 30 0.75 -11.50 -2.30
C LEU A 30 1.61 -10.24 -2.22
N PHE A 31 0.98 -9.06 -2.10
CA PHE A 31 1.68 -7.78 -1.98
C PHE A 31 2.55 -7.71 -0.72
N VAL A 32 2.01 -8.06 0.45
CA VAL A 32 2.75 -8.05 1.71
C VAL A 32 3.83 -9.13 1.72
N PHE A 33 3.52 -10.34 1.25
CA PHE A 33 4.48 -11.44 1.17
C PHE A 33 5.68 -11.05 0.30
N ALA A 34 5.45 -10.52 -0.90
CA ALA A 34 6.52 -10.09 -1.80
C ALA A 34 7.33 -8.92 -1.19
N GLY A 35 6.66 -7.91 -0.64
CA GLY A 35 7.32 -6.74 -0.06
C GLY A 35 8.19 -7.08 1.16
N VAL A 36 7.62 -7.74 2.17
CA VAL A 36 8.34 -8.14 3.39
C VAL A 36 9.41 -9.20 3.08
N GLY A 37 9.09 -10.16 2.21
CA GLY A 37 10.03 -11.20 1.76
C GLY A 37 11.27 -10.60 1.10
N SER A 38 11.11 -9.57 0.26
CA SER A 38 12.24 -8.87 -0.36
C SER A 38 13.14 -8.16 0.66
N ALA A 39 12.56 -7.54 1.71
CA ALA A 39 13.32 -6.90 2.78
C ALA A 39 14.10 -7.91 3.63
N ILE A 40 13.50 -9.08 3.92
CA ILE A 40 14.20 -10.19 4.59
C ILE A 40 15.35 -10.72 3.72
N ALA A 41 15.12 -10.88 2.41
CA ALA A 41 16.15 -11.33 1.48
C ALA A 41 17.34 -10.36 1.41
N PHE A 42 17.07 -9.05 1.33
CA PHE A 42 18.11 -8.02 1.39
C PHE A 42 18.94 -8.12 2.68
N SER A 43 18.26 -8.23 3.83
CA SER A 43 18.91 -8.35 5.14
C SER A 43 19.80 -9.61 5.26
N LYS A 44 19.48 -10.69 4.54
CA LYS A 44 20.32 -11.90 4.47
C LYS A 44 21.54 -11.74 3.56
N LEU A 45 21.41 -11.00 2.46
CA LEU A 45 22.48 -10.81 1.48
C LEU A 45 23.47 -9.72 1.88
N ALA A 46 23.05 -8.78 2.72
CA ALA A 46 23.86 -7.64 3.14
C ALA A 46 23.74 -7.36 4.66
N PRO A 47 24.25 -8.27 5.53
CA PRO A 47 24.06 -8.18 6.98
C PRO A 47 24.68 -6.95 7.67
N ASP A 48 25.68 -6.31 7.05
CA ASP A 48 26.41 -5.15 7.60
C ASP A 48 26.28 -3.88 6.74
N ALA A 49 25.39 -3.87 5.73
CA ALA A 49 25.21 -2.70 4.86
C ALA A 49 24.17 -1.75 5.44
N ALA A 50 24.56 -0.50 5.71
CA ALA A 50 23.60 0.59 5.85
C ALA A 50 22.78 0.70 4.54
N LEU A 51 21.49 1.06 4.63
CA LEU A 51 20.62 1.32 3.47
C LEU A 51 21.22 2.47 2.63
N ASP A 52 22.11 2.13 1.70
CA ASP A 52 22.72 3.05 0.76
C ASP A 52 21.80 3.25 -0.46
N PRO A 53 22.03 4.28 -1.30
CA PRO A 53 21.18 4.53 -2.47
C PRO A 53 21.08 3.34 -3.43
N ALA A 54 22.13 2.51 -3.52
CA ALA A 54 22.13 1.30 -4.33
C ALA A 54 21.25 0.20 -3.74
N GLY A 55 21.23 0.02 -2.41
CA GLY A 55 20.33 -0.84 -1.66
C GLY A 55 18.88 -0.38 -1.74
N LEU A 56 18.64 0.93 -1.78
CA LEU A 56 17.32 1.51 -2.02
C LEU A 56 16.80 1.19 -3.43
N VAL A 57 17.65 1.38 -4.45
CA VAL A 57 17.35 1.00 -5.82
C VAL A 57 17.15 -0.51 -5.92
N ALA A 58 17.97 -1.31 -5.24
CA ALA A 58 17.80 -2.76 -5.17
C ALA A 58 16.49 -3.15 -4.49
N VAL A 59 16.04 -2.48 -3.42
CA VAL A 59 14.76 -2.74 -2.74
C VAL A 59 13.57 -2.30 -3.59
N ALA A 60 13.64 -1.16 -4.28
CA ALA A 60 12.57 -0.67 -5.14
C ALA A 60 12.44 -1.46 -6.45
N VAL A 61 13.58 -1.79 -7.07
CA VAL A 61 13.66 -2.70 -8.21
C VAL A 61 13.29 -4.12 -7.78
N ALA A 62 13.69 -4.57 -6.58
CA ALA A 62 13.21 -5.83 -6.01
C ALA A 62 11.73 -5.78 -5.63
N HIS A 63 11.10 -4.65 -5.29
CA HIS A 63 9.64 -4.59 -5.14
C HIS A 63 8.96 -4.72 -6.52
N ALA A 64 9.53 -4.10 -7.56
CA ALA A 64 9.03 -4.21 -8.93
C ALA A 64 9.24 -5.63 -9.54
N PHE A 65 10.37 -6.30 -9.22
CA PHE A 65 10.72 -7.64 -9.71
C PHE A 65 10.33 -8.79 -8.76
N ALA A 66 10.16 -8.59 -7.44
CA ALA A 66 9.64 -9.60 -6.52
C ALA A 66 8.15 -9.87 -6.77
N LEU A 67 7.42 -8.95 -7.40
CA LEU A 67 6.12 -9.23 -7.99
C LEU A 67 6.20 -10.36 -9.06
N PHE A 68 7.34 -10.53 -9.74
CA PHE A 68 7.58 -11.49 -10.81
C PHE A 68 8.38 -12.74 -10.37
N VAL A 69 9.35 -12.59 -9.45
CA VAL A 69 10.25 -13.68 -8.97
C VAL A 69 9.84 -14.22 -7.60
N GLY A 70 9.14 -13.42 -6.76
CA GLY A 70 8.68 -13.84 -5.44
C GLY A 70 7.59 -14.92 -5.48
N VAL A 71 6.91 -15.07 -6.62
CA VAL A 71 6.03 -16.21 -6.94
C VAL A 71 6.82 -17.47 -7.32
N SER A 72 8.07 -17.34 -7.74
CA SER A 72 8.86 -18.43 -8.33
C SER A 72 9.86 -19.08 -7.36
N VAL A 73 10.23 -18.43 -6.25
CA VAL A 73 11.23 -18.94 -5.29
C VAL A 73 10.75 -18.76 -3.85
N ALA A 74 9.60 -19.36 -3.51
CA ALA A 74 9.35 -19.77 -2.14
C ALA A 74 10.35 -20.89 -1.80
N ALA A 75 11.56 -20.54 -1.39
CA ALA A 75 12.57 -21.49 -0.97
C ALA A 75 13.15 -21.12 0.42
N ASN A 76 12.68 -21.87 1.40
CA ASN A 76 13.32 -22.22 2.66
C ASN A 76 13.37 -21.18 3.80
N ILE A 77 12.37 -21.35 4.69
CA ILE A 77 12.47 -21.38 6.17
C ILE A 77 13.36 -20.27 6.75
N SER A 78 12.74 -19.17 7.19
CA SER A 78 13.41 -18.11 7.92
C SER A 78 13.93 -18.64 9.27
N GLY A 79 15.21 -18.96 9.33
CA GLY A 79 15.92 -19.44 10.53
C GLY A 79 16.06 -18.39 11.65
N GLY A 80 14.93 -17.86 12.17
CA GLY A 80 14.90 -17.13 13.43
C GLY A 80 15.53 -15.73 13.43
N HIS A 81 15.35 -14.94 12.37
CA HIS A 81 15.71 -13.51 12.36
C HIS A 81 14.47 -12.63 12.55
N SER A 82 14.64 -11.47 13.19
CA SER A 82 13.58 -10.49 13.46
C SER A 82 12.85 -10.10 12.17
N VAL A 83 11.52 -10.21 12.17
CA VAL A 83 10.69 -9.76 11.05
C VAL A 83 10.82 -8.24 10.95
N PRO A 84 11.21 -7.68 9.77
CA PRO A 84 11.35 -6.25 9.61
C PRO A 84 9.98 -5.59 9.79
N THR A 85 9.88 -4.75 10.81
CA THR A 85 8.69 -3.94 11.10
C THR A 85 8.92 -2.52 10.60
N HIS A 86 7.84 -1.84 10.21
CA HIS A 86 7.93 -0.41 9.90
C HIS A 86 8.23 0.37 11.18
N GLY A 87 9.22 1.26 11.10
CA GLY A 87 9.58 2.18 12.17
C GLY A 87 10.07 3.50 11.60
N VAL A 88 9.92 4.55 12.39
CA VAL A 88 10.48 5.87 12.10
C VAL A 88 11.99 5.84 12.40
N ALA A 89 12.79 6.47 11.55
CA ALA A 89 14.25 6.44 11.63
C ALA A 89 14.77 6.98 12.98
N ALA A 90 15.91 6.41 13.42
CA ALA A 90 16.56 6.87 14.65
C ALA A 90 16.93 8.37 14.54
N GLY A 91 16.51 9.15 15.54
CA GLY A 91 16.70 10.61 15.56
C GLY A 91 15.59 11.41 14.88
N MET A 92 14.59 10.76 14.28
CA MET A 92 13.39 11.39 13.74
C MET A 92 12.22 11.22 14.72
N SER A 93 11.44 12.28 14.91
CA SER A 93 10.24 12.24 15.75
C SER A 93 9.11 11.50 15.05
N GLU A 94 8.22 10.87 15.83
CA GLU A 94 7.03 10.20 15.30
C GLU A 94 6.13 11.14 14.50
N LEU A 95 6.10 12.43 14.85
CA LEU A 95 5.35 13.45 14.10
C LEU A 95 5.93 13.68 12.70
N GLN A 96 7.26 13.70 12.55
CA GLN A 96 7.87 13.79 11.23
C GLN A 96 7.56 12.54 10.40
N GLY A 97 7.60 11.35 11.03
CA GLY A 97 7.20 10.09 10.39
C GLY A 97 5.74 10.10 9.94
N LEU A 98 4.85 10.63 10.78
CA LEU A 98 3.44 10.83 10.48
C LEU A 98 3.24 11.72 9.25
N VAL A 99 3.88 12.90 9.23
CA VAL A 99 3.77 13.82 8.09
C VAL A 99 4.30 13.18 6.80
N MET A 100 5.41 12.44 6.88
CA MET A 100 5.94 11.69 5.74
C MET A 100 4.90 10.71 5.20
N GLU A 101 4.33 9.85 6.06
CA GLU A 101 3.31 8.87 5.67
C GLU A 101 2.04 9.53 5.10
N ILE A 102 1.61 10.68 5.65
CA ILE A 102 0.49 11.46 5.08
C ILE A 102 0.78 11.85 3.63
N VAL A 103 1.96 12.42 3.36
CA VAL A 103 2.32 12.94 2.04
C VAL A 103 2.42 11.82 1.01
N ILE A 104 3.11 10.73 1.33
CA ILE A 104 3.28 9.62 0.38
C ILE A 104 1.97 8.86 0.15
N THR A 105 1.12 8.69 1.17
CA THR A 105 -0.21 8.09 0.97
C THR A 105 -1.15 9.02 0.22
N PHE A 106 -1.08 10.33 0.44
CA PHE A 106 -1.83 11.29 -0.36
C PHE A 106 -1.48 11.14 -1.83
N GLY A 107 -0.18 11.12 -2.17
CA GLY A 107 0.28 10.92 -3.55
C GLY A 107 -0.24 9.62 -4.15
N LEU A 108 -0.13 8.51 -3.41
CA LEU A 108 -0.66 7.20 -3.81
C LEU A 108 -2.17 7.23 -4.11
N VAL A 109 -2.97 7.68 -3.14
CA VAL A 109 -4.43 7.66 -3.27
C VAL A 109 -4.89 8.67 -4.32
N TYR A 110 -4.21 9.81 -4.47
CA TYR A 110 -4.46 10.76 -5.55
C TYR A 110 -4.22 10.11 -6.93
N THR A 111 -3.14 9.34 -7.09
CA THR A 111 -2.89 8.56 -8.32
C THR A 111 -3.99 7.55 -8.58
N VAL A 112 -4.50 6.85 -7.55
CA VAL A 112 -5.65 5.94 -7.68
C VAL A 112 -6.88 6.70 -8.19
N TYR A 113 -7.20 7.86 -7.60
CA TYR A 113 -8.32 8.66 -8.05
C TYR A 113 -8.16 9.09 -9.52
N ALA A 114 -6.99 9.62 -9.88
CA ALA A 114 -6.71 10.17 -11.20
C ALA A 114 -6.70 9.12 -12.32
N THR A 115 -6.24 7.91 -12.02
CA THR A 115 -6.01 6.87 -13.04
C THR A 115 -7.07 5.79 -13.04
N ALA A 116 -7.64 5.45 -11.87
CA ALA A 116 -8.57 4.33 -11.73
C ALA A 116 -10.01 4.77 -11.41
N ALA A 117 -10.20 5.80 -10.58
CA ALA A 117 -11.54 6.16 -10.10
C ALA A 117 -12.27 7.20 -10.97
N ASP A 118 -11.57 8.18 -11.55
CA ASP A 118 -12.19 9.26 -12.31
C ASP A 118 -12.95 8.72 -13.54
N PRO A 119 -14.25 8.99 -13.71
CA PRO A 119 -15.00 8.64 -14.92
C PRO A 119 -14.39 9.20 -16.22
N LYS A 120 -13.64 10.31 -16.12
CA LYS A 120 -12.96 10.99 -17.22
C LYS A 120 -11.54 10.45 -17.48
N LYS A 121 -11.12 9.37 -16.82
CA LYS A 121 -9.75 8.82 -16.90
C LYS A 121 -9.28 8.45 -18.31
N GLY A 122 -10.19 8.14 -19.24
CA GLY A 122 -9.83 7.79 -20.63
C GLY A 122 -8.78 6.67 -20.69
N SER A 123 -7.72 6.88 -21.48
CA SER A 123 -6.61 5.91 -21.63
C SER A 123 -5.76 5.74 -20.36
N LEU A 124 -5.85 6.64 -19.37
CA LEU A 124 -5.15 6.48 -18.09
C LEU A 124 -5.65 5.25 -17.33
N GLY A 125 -6.89 4.84 -17.55
CA GLY A 125 -7.47 3.63 -16.95
C GLY A 125 -6.70 2.35 -17.31
N THR A 126 -6.12 2.28 -18.51
CA THR A 126 -5.35 1.12 -18.98
C THR A 126 -4.01 1.00 -18.25
N ILE A 127 -3.37 2.13 -17.95
CA ILE A 127 -2.05 2.17 -17.29
C ILE A 127 -2.14 2.34 -15.77
N ALA A 128 -3.36 2.43 -15.22
CA ALA A 128 -3.58 2.69 -13.79
C ALA A 128 -2.81 1.71 -12.87
N PRO A 129 -2.82 0.38 -13.09
CA PRO A 129 -2.09 -0.54 -12.20
C PRO A 129 -0.58 -0.28 -12.20
N ILE A 130 -0.01 0.01 -13.37
CA ILE A 130 1.43 0.30 -13.53
C ILE A 130 1.76 1.65 -12.88
N ALA A 131 0.95 2.68 -13.10
CA ALA A 131 1.14 3.99 -12.50
C ALA A 131 1.09 3.93 -10.97
N ILE A 132 0.12 3.20 -10.40
CA ILE A 132 0.00 2.98 -8.95
C ILE A 132 1.23 2.24 -8.42
N GLY A 133 1.67 1.16 -9.09
CA GLY A 133 2.87 0.42 -8.69
C GLY A 133 4.14 1.28 -8.68
N PHE A 134 4.34 2.10 -9.72
CA PHE A 134 5.50 2.99 -9.80
C PHE A 134 5.47 4.10 -8.74
N VAL A 135 4.30 4.65 -8.42
CA VAL A 135 4.21 5.68 -7.37
C VAL A 135 4.55 5.10 -6.00
N VAL A 136 4.11 3.86 -5.71
CA VAL A 136 4.52 3.14 -4.49
C VAL A 136 6.03 2.94 -4.46
N GLY A 137 6.62 2.47 -5.57
CA GLY A 137 8.07 2.27 -5.67
C GLY A 137 8.87 3.56 -5.47
N ALA A 138 8.47 4.65 -6.13
CA ALA A 138 9.08 5.96 -5.98
C ALA A 138 8.96 6.51 -4.56
N ASN A 139 7.80 6.32 -3.92
CA ASN A 139 7.60 6.72 -2.52
C ASN A 139 8.43 5.89 -1.55
N ILE A 140 8.64 4.59 -1.80
CA ILE A 140 9.56 3.76 -1.00
C ILE A 140 11.00 4.26 -1.17
N LEU A 141 11.41 4.66 -2.37
CA LEU A 141 12.73 5.28 -2.57
C LEU A 141 12.86 6.61 -1.83
N ALA A 142 11.79 7.40 -1.74
CA ALA A 142 11.86 8.68 -1.05
C ALA A 142 11.80 8.52 0.48
N ALA A 143 10.87 7.69 0.99
CA ALA A 143 10.51 7.62 2.41
C ALA A 143 11.07 6.39 3.13
N GLY A 144 11.60 5.40 2.40
CA GLY A 144 12.14 4.16 2.96
C GLY A 144 13.14 4.40 4.10
N PRO A 145 14.17 5.25 3.93
CA PRO A 145 15.14 5.55 4.99
C PRO A 145 14.57 6.31 6.20
N PHE A 146 13.37 6.86 6.10
CA PHE A 146 12.80 7.78 7.09
C PHE A 146 11.63 7.17 7.86
N SER A 147 10.59 6.69 7.16
CA SER A 147 9.40 6.06 7.77
C SER A 147 9.26 4.58 7.40
N GLY A 148 10.12 4.05 6.53
CA GLY A 148 9.95 2.73 5.91
C GLY A 148 8.97 2.73 4.71
N GLY A 149 8.42 3.91 4.36
CA GLY A 149 7.53 4.09 3.20
C GLY A 149 6.34 3.12 3.22
N SER A 150 5.54 3.13 4.28
CA SER A 150 4.46 2.14 4.47
C SER A 150 3.34 2.33 3.46
N MET A 151 2.74 3.52 3.48
CA MET A 151 1.52 3.92 2.77
C MET A 151 0.26 3.09 3.07
N ASN A 152 0.36 1.99 3.82
CA ASN A 152 -0.67 0.97 3.92
C ASN A 152 -0.69 0.34 5.33
N PRO A 153 -1.77 0.52 6.11
CA PRO A 153 -1.87 -0.03 7.46
C PRO A 153 -1.74 -1.56 7.52
N ALA A 154 -2.31 -2.30 6.57
CA ALA A 154 -2.19 -3.75 6.52
C ALA A 154 -0.75 -4.22 6.27
N ARG A 155 0.00 -3.47 5.43
CA ARG A 155 1.43 -3.72 5.16
C ARG A 155 2.29 -3.55 6.41
N SER A 156 1.94 -2.64 7.31
CA SER A 156 2.67 -2.42 8.57
C SER A 156 2.15 -3.27 9.72
N PHE A 157 0.87 -3.62 9.73
CA PHE A 157 0.26 -4.41 10.79
C PHE A 157 0.71 -5.87 10.77
N GLY A 158 0.75 -6.51 9.59
CA GLY A 158 1.15 -7.92 9.48
C GLY A 158 2.51 -8.22 10.10
N PRO A 159 3.59 -7.51 9.73
CA PRO A 159 4.91 -7.66 10.35
C PRO A 159 4.92 -7.37 11.85
N ALA A 160 4.17 -6.37 12.32
CA ALA A 160 4.09 -6.03 13.75
C ALA A 160 3.49 -7.16 14.58
N VAL A 161 2.44 -7.82 14.07
CA VAL A 161 1.83 -9.01 14.69
C VAL A 161 2.84 -10.15 14.78
N VAL A 162 3.53 -10.47 13.68
CA VAL A 162 4.49 -11.59 13.66
C VAL A 162 5.70 -11.30 14.54
N ALA A 163 6.17 -10.06 14.59
CA ALA A 163 7.28 -9.63 15.43
C ALA A 163 6.89 -9.44 16.91
N GLY A 164 5.59 -9.38 17.23
CA GLY A 164 5.11 -9.03 18.57
C GLY A 164 5.48 -7.60 19.00
N ASN A 165 5.74 -6.70 18.06
CA ASN A 165 6.21 -5.34 18.32
C ASN A 165 5.33 -4.30 17.61
N PHE A 166 4.60 -3.51 18.40
CA PHE A 166 3.70 -2.46 17.94
C PHE A 166 4.20 -1.04 18.27
N ALA A 167 5.45 -0.89 18.74
CA ALA A 167 6.01 0.41 19.05
C ALA A 167 5.95 1.33 17.81
N GLY A 168 5.40 2.55 17.97
CA GLY A 168 5.23 3.51 16.89
C GLY A 168 4.24 3.10 15.78
N ASN A 169 3.57 1.94 15.88
CA ASN A 169 2.75 1.40 14.79
C ASN A 169 1.55 2.30 14.45
N TRP A 170 1.07 3.09 15.42
CA TRP A 170 -0.02 4.05 15.24
C TRP A 170 0.22 5.05 14.11
N VAL A 171 1.50 5.41 13.84
CA VAL A 171 1.90 6.29 12.74
C VAL A 171 1.43 5.74 11.39
N TYR A 172 1.52 4.42 11.22
CA TYR A 172 1.14 3.71 9.98
C TYR A 172 -0.36 3.45 9.86
N TRP A 173 -1.14 3.83 10.87
CA TRP A 173 -2.60 3.94 10.78
C TRP A 173 -2.99 5.38 10.52
N ALA A 174 -2.60 6.29 11.41
CA ALA A 174 -2.99 7.69 11.34
C ALA A 174 -2.51 8.36 10.04
N GLY A 175 -1.25 8.14 9.65
CA GLY A 175 -0.67 8.75 8.46
C GLY A 175 -1.40 8.37 7.17
N PRO A 176 -1.49 7.07 6.85
CA PRO A 176 -2.21 6.62 5.67
C PRO A 176 -3.69 6.97 5.63
N LEU A 177 -4.39 6.89 6.78
CA LEU A 177 -5.81 7.25 6.84
C LEU A 177 -6.04 8.74 6.59
N ILE A 178 -5.20 9.61 7.17
CA ILE A 178 -5.27 11.06 6.93
C ILE A 178 -4.89 11.38 5.48
N GLY A 179 -3.77 10.87 4.98
CA GLY A 179 -3.30 11.12 3.61
C GLY A 179 -4.29 10.66 2.55
N GLY A 180 -4.84 9.45 2.71
CA GLY A 180 -5.85 8.91 1.80
C GLY A 180 -7.18 9.66 1.87
N GLY A 181 -7.63 10.01 3.08
CA GLY A 181 -8.82 10.84 3.27
C GLY A 181 -8.69 12.21 2.61
N LEU A 182 -7.57 12.90 2.80
CA LEU A 182 -7.29 14.18 2.15
C LEU A 182 -7.27 14.05 0.62
N ALA A 183 -6.64 13.02 0.07
CA ALA A 183 -6.63 12.79 -1.38
C ALA A 183 -8.04 12.56 -1.93
N GLY A 184 -8.88 11.78 -1.23
CA GLY A 184 -10.27 11.57 -1.62
C GLY A 184 -11.12 12.83 -1.58
N LEU A 185 -10.95 13.67 -0.55
CA LEU A 185 -11.62 14.97 -0.44
C LEU A 185 -11.18 15.90 -1.56
N VAL A 186 -9.88 16.12 -1.73
CA VAL A 186 -9.31 17.00 -2.74
C VAL A 186 -9.72 16.55 -4.14
N TYR A 187 -9.53 15.27 -4.47
CA TYR A 187 -9.81 14.81 -5.83
C TYR A 187 -11.31 14.74 -6.12
N GLY A 188 -12.07 14.19 -5.17
CA GLY A 188 -13.51 14.00 -5.30
C GLY A 188 -14.28 15.32 -5.45
N ASP A 189 -13.92 16.33 -4.64
CA ASP A 189 -14.62 17.61 -4.65
C ASP A 189 -14.21 18.54 -5.79
N ILE A 190 -12.94 18.48 -6.21
CA ILE A 190 -12.43 19.41 -7.22
C ILE A 190 -12.59 18.85 -8.64
N PHE A 191 -12.32 17.55 -8.87
CA PHE A 191 -12.20 17.02 -10.23
C PHE A 191 -13.36 16.12 -10.68
N ILE A 192 -13.95 15.34 -9.76
CA ILE A 192 -15.01 14.38 -10.10
C ILE A 192 -16.39 15.07 -10.13
N GLY A 193 -16.73 15.89 -9.14
CA GLY A 193 -17.87 16.84 -9.15
C GLY A 193 -19.29 16.26 -9.30
N CYS A 194 -19.45 15.07 -9.88
CA CYS A 194 -20.71 14.33 -10.07
C CYS A 194 -20.42 12.83 -9.93
N HIS A 195 -20.99 12.19 -8.93
CA HIS A 195 -20.88 10.75 -8.70
C HIS A 195 -22.03 10.03 -9.38
N THR A 196 -21.74 9.24 -10.41
CA THR A 196 -22.71 8.27 -10.95
C THR A 196 -22.69 7.03 -10.05
N PRO A 197 -23.83 6.60 -9.49
CA PRO A 197 -23.89 5.34 -8.74
C PRO A 197 -23.38 4.17 -9.60
N VAL A 198 -22.68 3.22 -8.98
CA VAL A 198 -22.36 1.95 -9.64
C VAL A 198 -23.68 1.27 -10.02
N ALA A 199 -23.83 0.89 -11.29
CA ALA A 199 -25.03 0.23 -11.77
C ALA A 199 -25.23 -1.08 -10.98
N THR A 200 -26.38 -1.23 -10.33
CA THR A 200 -26.80 -2.49 -9.72
C THR A 200 -27.00 -3.48 -10.86
N SER A 201 -26.10 -4.44 -11.01
CA SER A 201 -26.30 -5.52 -11.98
C SER A 201 -27.41 -6.43 -11.45
N ASP A 202 -28.65 -6.22 -11.89
CA ASP A 202 -29.78 -7.13 -11.70
C ASP A 202 -29.62 -8.45 -12.51
N SER A 203 -28.39 -8.84 -12.86
CA SER A 203 -28.08 -9.96 -13.76
C SER A 203 -27.46 -11.16 -13.03
N TYR A 204 -28.05 -11.56 -11.91
CA TYR A 204 -27.83 -12.90 -11.33
C TYR A 204 -29.17 -13.65 -11.23
N ALA A 205 -29.88 -13.72 -12.36
CA ALA A 205 -30.89 -14.76 -12.60
C ALA A 205 -30.23 -15.88 -13.42
#